data_AF-A0A662UPY0-F1
#
_entry.id   AF-A0A662UPY0-F1
#
_cell.length_a   1.000
_cell.length_b   1.000
_cell.length_c   1.000
_cell.angle_alpha   90.00
_cell.angle_beta   90.00
_cell.angle_gamma   90.00
#
_symmetry.space_group_name_H-M   'P 1'
#
loop_
_entity.id
_entity.type
_entity.pdbx_description
1 polymer ?
#
loop_
_entity_poly.entity_id
_entity_poly.type
_entity_poly.pdbx_seq_one_letter_code
_entity_poly.pdbx_strand_id
1 'polypeptide(L)'
;MNRFKNFYLRLHAATIGTIWGAFVPIIGASLVAIGYEPLGYYRWFVAGAGFVAALLVLILAPAGSHALARATHRARIVRVEPCIADHLDETMCIKGGSE
;
A
#
# COMPACT_ATOMS: atom_id res chain seq x y z
N MET A 1 -5.11 7.00 7.16
CA MET A 1 -3.89 7.45 7.86
C MET A 1 -4.18 8.04 9.25
N ASN A 2 -5.05 9.06 9.38
CA ASN A 2 -5.32 9.72 10.68
C ASN A 2 -6.11 8.90 11.72
N ARG A 3 -6.82 7.84 11.33
CA ARG A 3 -7.72 7.12 12.25
C ARG A 3 -7.04 6.01 13.06
N PHE A 4 -5.88 5.52 12.62
CA PHE A 4 -5.22 4.38 13.25
C PHE A 4 -4.10 4.86 14.17
N LYS A 5 -4.12 4.44 15.44
CA LYS A 5 -3.04 4.69 16.41
C LYS A 5 -1.79 3.86 16.08
N ASN A 6 -1.98 2.60 15.69
CA ASN A 6 -0.89 1.67 15.36
C ASN A 6 -0.28 1.96 13.97
N PHE A 7 1.04 2.11 13.91
CA PHE A 7 1.78 2.27 12.65
C PHE A 7 1.57 1.10 11.67
N TYR A 8 1.59 -0.14 12.14
CA TYR A 8 1.43 -1.31 11.28
C TYR A 8 0.02 -1.37 10.68
N LEU A 9 -1.00 -0.93 11.42
CA LEU A 9 -2.36 -0.78 10.89
C LEU A 9 -2.45 0.36 9.86
N ARG A 10 -1.76 1.48 10.10
CA ARG A 10 -1.66 2.57 9.11
C ARG A 10 -1.00 2.08 7.83
N LEU A 11 0.09 1.33 7.96
CA LEU A 11 0.85 0.79 6.86
C LEU A 11 0.01 -0.21 6.06
N HIS A 12 -0.65 -1.16 6.73
CA HIS A 12 -1.57 -2.10 6.10
C HIS A 12 -2.69 -1.41 5.31
N ALA A 13 -3.34 -0.42 5.92
CA ALA A 13 -4.39 0.35 5.26
C ALA A 13 -3.84 1.16 4.07
N ALA A 14 -2.62 1.67 4.16
CA ALA A 14 -1.97 2.36 3.06
C ALA A 14 -1.65 1.41 1.90
N THR A 15 -1.15 0.19 2.18
CA THR A 15 -0.85 -0.79 1.13
C THR A 15 -2.11 -1.25 0.41
N ILE A 16 -3.14 -1.68 1.16
CA ILE A 16 -4.42 -2.12 0.58
C ILE A 16 -5.09 -0.96 -0.14
N GLY A 17 -5.08 0.24 0.45
CA GLY A 17 -5.60 1.45 -0.17
C GLY A 17 -4.88 1.81 -1.47
N THR A 18 -3.57 1.57 -1.55
CA THR A 18 -2.79 1.81 -2.78
C THR A 18 -3.08 0.75 -3.84
N ILE A 19 -3.15 -0.53 -3.46
CA ILE A 19 -3.49 -1.61 -4.39
C ILE A 19 -4.88 -1.34 -4.96
N TRP A 20 -5.93 -1.30 -4.14
CA TRP A 20 -7.29 -1.12 -4.66
C TRP A 20 -7.55 0.28 -5.23
N GLY A 21 -6.96 1.31 -4.64
CA GLY A 21 -7.18 2.70 -5.03
C GLY A 21 -6.35 3.18 -6.21
N ALA A 22 -5.25 2.52 -6.57
CA ALA A 22 -4.46 2.86 -7.76
C ALA A 22 -4.51 1.78 -8.84
N PHE A 23 -4.44 0.49 -8.49
CA PHE A 23 -4.46 -0.59 -9.49
C PHE A 23 -5.76 -0.58 -10.30
N VAL A 24 -6.92 -0.60 -9.63
CA VAL A 24 -8.22 -0.70 -10.31
C VAL A 24 -8.47 0.53 -11.19
N PRO A 25 -8.27 1.78 -10.73
CA PRO A 25 -8.47 2.95 -11.58
C PRO A 25 -7.49 3.03 -12.75
N ILE A 26 -6.22 2.64 -12.57
CA ILE A 26 -5.24 2.66 -13.66
C ILE A 26 -5.59 1.62 -14.72
N ILE A 27 -5.97 0.40 -14.33
CA ILE A 27 -6.45 -0.62 -15.27
C ILE A 27 -7.72 -0.14 -15.98
N GLY A 28 -8.68 0.43 -15.24
CA GLY A 28 -9.91 1.00 -15.81
C GLY A 28 -9.62 2.09 -16.83
N ALA A 29 -8.73 3.04 -16.50
CA ALA A 29 -8.30 4.10 -17.42
C ALA A 29 -7.59 3.52 -18.66
N SER A 30 -6.79 2.46 -18.49
CA SER A 30 -6.12 1.78 -19.59
C SER A 30 -7.12 1.13 -20.55
N LEU A 31 -8.17 0.48 -20.03
CA LEU A 31 -9.24 -0.11 -20.83
C LEU A 31 -10.08 0.94 -21.54
N VAL A 32 -10.41 2.05 -20.85
CA VAL A 32 -11.13 3.19 -21.44
C VAL A 32 -10.29 3.81 -22.57
N ALA A 33 -8.98 3.95 -22.39
CA ALA A 33 -8.09 4.51 -23.41
C ALA A 33 -8.16 3.74 -24.72
N ILE A 34 -8.24 2.40 -24.69
CA ILE A 34 -8.35 1.55 -25.90
C ILE A 34 -9.58 1.92 -26.73
N GLY A 35 -10.72 2.16 -26.07
CA GLY A 35 -11.98 2.54 -26.73
C GLY A 35 -12.10 4.03 -27.05
N TYR A 36 -11.16 4.87 -26.59
CA TYR A 36 -11.25 6.31 -26.78
C TYR A 36 -10.65 6.75 -28.12
N GLU A 37 -11.49 6.74 -29.16
CA GLU A 37 -11.11 7.10 -30.52
C GLU A 37 -10.44 8.48 -30.68
N PRO A 38 -10.88 9.56 -29.98
CA PRO A 38 -10.28 10.89 -30.10
C PRO A 38 -8.80 10.95 -29.70
N LEU A 39 -8.29 9.95 -28.96
CA LEU A 39 -6.87 9.88 -28.58
C LEU A 39 -5.95 9.48 -29.74
N GLY A 40 -6.51 9.04 -30.87
CA GLY A 40 -5.74 8.64 -32.04
C GLY A 40 -4.72 7.55 -31.72
N TYR A 41 -3.47 7.71 -32.17
CA TYR A 41 -2.37 6.76 -31.93
C TYR A 41 -1.97 6.66 -30.45
N TYR A 42 -2.13 7.74 -29.68
CA TYR A 42 -1.74 7.77 -28.26
C TYR A 42 -2.56 6.82 -27.39
N ARG A 43 -3.71 6.34 -27.86
CA ARG A 43 -4.55 5.36 -27.15
C ARG A 43 -3.78 4.11 -26.71
N TRP A 44 -2.94 3.59 -27.60
CA TRP A 44 -2.18 2.37 -27.36
C TRP A 44 -1.03 2.59 -26.40
N PHE A 45 -0.40 3.77 -26.48
CA PHE A 45 0.65 4.17 -25.54
C PHE A 45 0.08 4.31 -24.12
N VAL A 46 -1.03 5.03 -23.95
CA VAL A 46 -1.68 5.22 -22.65
C VAL A 46 -2.15 3.89 -22.08
N ALA A 47 -2.79 3.04 -22.90
CA ALA A 47 -3.24 1.72 -22.47
C ALA A 47 -2.07 0.83 -22.03
N GLY A 48 -0.99 0.77 -22.83
CA GLY A 48 0.19 -0.04 -22.51
C GLY A 48 0.94 0.46 -21.28
N ALA A 49 1.20 1.77 -21.21
CA ALA A 49 1.89 2.39 -20.08
C ALA A 49 1.08 2.24 -18.78
N GLY A 50 -0.24 2.40 -18.84
CA GLY A 50 -1.13 2.19 -17.70
C GLY A 50 -1.12 0.74 -17.22
N PHE A 51 -1.14 -0.25 -18.13
CA PHE A 51 -1.07 -1.66 -17.76
C PHE A 51 0.25 -2.01 -17.05
N VAL A 52 1.37 -1.53 -17.59
CA VAL A 52 2.70 -1.73 -16.98
C VAL A 52 2.76 -1.04 -15.61
N ALA A 53 2.29 0.21 -15.51
CA ALA A 53 2.26 0.94 -14.25
C ALA A 53 1.41 0.23 -13.18
N ALA A 54 0.25 -0.31 -13.55
CA ALA A 54 -0.59 -1.07 -12.64
C ALA A 54 0.12 -2.33 -12.11
N LEU A 55 0.81 -3.09 -12.98
CA LEU A 55 1.59 -4.25 -12.56
C LEU A 55 2.75 -3.87 -11.63
N LEU A 56 3.45 -2.77 -11.93
CA LEU A 56 4.50 -2.25 -11.05
C LEU A 56 3.94 -1.87 -9.68
N VAL A 57 2.80 -1.18 -9.62
CA VAL A 57 2.13 -0.84 -8.34
C VAL A 57 1.78 -2.09 -7.55
N LEU A 58 1.26 -3.13 -8.21
CA LEU A 58 0.88 -4.39 -7.56
C LEU A 58 2.07 -5.08 -6.86
N ILE A 59 3.27 -4.97 -7.44
CA ILE A 59 4.49 -5.60 -6.91
C ILE A 59 5.19 -4.67 -5.89
N LEU A 60 5.35 -3.39 -6.23
CA LEU A 60 6.11 -2.45 -5.41
C LEU A 60 5.37 -2.07 -4.13
N ALA A 61 4.04 -2.00 -4.13
CA ALA A 61 3.28 -1.66 -2.93
C ALA A 61 3.51 -2.65 -1.76
N PRO A 62 3.33 -3.98 -1.92
CA PRO A 62 3.61 -4.92 -0.84
C PRO A 62 5.11 -5.02 -0.53
N ALA A 63 5.99 -4.97 -1.53
CA ALA A 63 7.43 -5.02 -1.31
C ALA A 63 7.94 -3.84 -0.47
N GLY A 64 7.51 -2.62 -0.81
CA GLY A 64 7.84 -1.40 -0.07
C GLY A 64 7.28 -1.42 1.35
N SER A 65 6.05 -1.90 1.52
CA SER A 65 5.42 -2.00 2.84
C SER A 65 6.16 -3.00 3.74
N HIS A 66 6.57 -4.14 3.19
CA HIS A 66 7.36 -5.12 3.93
C HIS A 66 8.75 -4.56 4.31
N ALA A 67 9.42 -3.85 3.38
CA ALA A 67 10.70 -3.22 3.65
C ALA A 67 10.59 -2.16 4.76
N LEU A 68 9.54 -1.33 4.73
CA LEU A 68 9.27 -0.33 5.76
C LEU A 68 9.00 -0.97 7.12
N ALA A 69 8.12 -1.98 7.18
CA ALA A 69 7.80 -2.68 8.42
C ALA A 69 9.06 -3.29 9.07
N ARG A 70 9.92 -3.92 8.26
CA ARG A 70 11.18 -4.50 8.74
C ARG A 70 12.16 -3.43 9.22
N ALA A 71 12.28 -2.32 8.50
CA ALA A 71 13.18 -1.23 8.87
C ALA A 71 12.75 -0.58 10.20
N THR A 72 11.45 -0.28 10.36
CA THR A 72 10.93 0.32 11.60
C THR A 72 11.05 -0.62 12.79
N HIS A 73 10.80 -1.91 12.58
CA HIS A 73 10.97 -2.92 13.63
C HIS A 73 12.44 -3.04 14.06
N ARG A 74 13.36 -3.15 13.08
CA ARG A 74 14.80 -3.28 13.36
C ARG A 74 15.38 -2.05 14.06
N ALA A 75 14.88 -0.85 13.72
CA ALA A 75 15.31 0.39 14.34
C ALA A 75 14.69 0.63 15.74
N ARG A 76 13.70 -0.17 16.17
CA ARG A 76 12.96 -0.04 17.43
C ARG A 76 12.34 1.35 17.66
N ILE A 77 12.02 2.07 16.58
CA ILE A 77 11.45 3.43 16.62
C ILE A 77 9.94 3.37 16.88
N VAL A 78 9.29 2.34 16.33
CA VAL A 78 7.83 2.20 16.33
C VAL A 78 7.44 1.07 17.28
N ARG A 79 6.74 1.43 18.35
CA ARG A 79 6.14 0.47 19.28
C ARG A 79 4.78 0.00 18.78
N VAL A 80 4.40 -1.22 19.12
CA VAL A 80 3.12 -1.80 18.72
C VAL A 80 2.08 -1.39 19.76
N GLU A 81 1.19 -0.47 19.40
CA GLU A 81 0.14 0.08 20.26
C GLU A 81 -1.20 0.17 19.53
N PRO A 82 -2.30 -0.39 20.07
CA PRO A 82 -2.35 -1.36 21.16
C PRO A 82 -1.84 -2.74 20.71
N CYS A 83 -1.06 -3.41 21.56
CA CYS A 83 -0.58 -4.77 21.32
C CYS A 83 -1.20 -5.75 22.32
N ILE A 84 -1.73 -6.88 21.82
CA ILE A 84 -2.27 -7.96 22.65
C ILE A 84 -1.14 -8.93 23.02
N ALA A 85 -0.39 -9.37 22.00
CA ALA A 85 0.79 -10.21 22.12
C ALA A 85 1.70 -9.93 20.92
N ASP A 86 3.01 -9.87 21.16
CA ASP A 86 4.04 -9.80 20.13
C ASP A 86 5.01 -10.95 20.36
N HIS A 87 5.08 -11.88 19.40
CA HIS A 87 5.99 -13.03 19.46
C HIS A 87 7.36 -12.76 18.84
N LEU A 88 7.54 -11.60 18.19
CA LEU A 88 8.83 -11.21 17.60
C LEU A 88 9.70 -10.48 18.63
N ASP A 89 9.13 -9.52 19.35
CA ASP A 89 9.81 -8.78 20.41
C ASP A 89 8.81 -8.28 21.45
N GLU A 90 8.66 -9.02 22.55
CA GLU A 90 7.74 -8.68 23.65
C GLU A 90 8.03 -7.30 24.25
N THR A 91 9.27 -6.81 24.18
CA THR A 91 9.64 -5.50 24.73
C THR A 91 9.05 -4.32 23.95
N MET A 92 8.62 -4.56 22.70
CA MET A 92 8.00 -3.56 21.84
C MET A 92 6.47 -3.57 21.90
N CYS A 93 5.89 -4.54 22.61
CA CYS A 93 4.46 -4.69 22.81
C CYS A 93 3.98 -3.81 23.97
N ILE A 94 3.22 -2.76 23.68
CA ILE A 94 2.55 -1.98 24.71
C ILE A 94 1.09 -2.40 24.72
N LYS A 95 0.71 -3.11 25.80
CA LYS A 95 -0.68 -3.43 26.09
C LYS A 95 -1.41 -2.11 26.32
N GLY A 96 -2.30 -1.77 25.40
CA GLY A 96 -3.12 -0.55 25.52
C GLY A 96 -3.91 -0.62 26.81
N GLY A 97 -3.48 0.15 27.81
CA GLY A 97 -4.22 0.36 29.05
C GLY A 97 -5.45 1.20 28.76
N SER A 98 -6.56 0.76 29.33
CA SER A 98 -7.83 1.46 29.50
C SER A 98 -7.68 2.96 29.73
N GLU A 99 -8.28 3.74 28.85
CA GLU A 99 -9.13 4.87 29.23
C GLU A 99 -10.54 4.56 28.73
#